data_AF-A0A402B6F0-F1
#
_entry.id   AF-A0A402B6F0-F1
#
_cell.length_a   1.000
_cell.length_b   1.000
_cell.length_c   1.000
_cell.angle_alpha   90.00
_cell.angle_beta   90.00
_cell.angle_gamma   90.00
#
_symmetry.space_group_name_H-M   'P 1'
#
loop_
_entity.id
_entity.type
_entity.pdbx_description
1 polymer ?
#
loop_
_entity_poly.entity_id
_entity_poly.type
_entity_poly.pdbx_seq_one_letter_code
_entity_poly.pdbx_strand_id
1 'polypeptide(L)'
;METTWRHLLGQLVSDPHEQQRIIEALNINAMTLRRWITGETNPRPQNLRLLLNALPNAHKQLLELLALEFPFITGDDNFKEELNLCIPITFYEQLMSSYVNVSQHLRSSTMSELILQQLLKQLDMHQEGILVFIAQCVPPIAGQKIRSLRIVSSRGTEPLNPYLDYHQQFSGAESLVGYAVSAGHLTALQSRVEILNTFPVDQLEVIESAVAAPIVLADQTVGGIYIASTREAYFSSSICTLIQKYVEVLCLAFEKDEFYPLSEIALGVMPSRSDQMPYLVSFQRRVMEQIVRAAHENRIMTRIQAEKIAWQELEEELLRCEPPHIENN
;
A
#
# COMPACT_ATOMS: atom_id res chain seq x y z
N MET A 1 9.67 -21.67 41.60
CA MET A 1 10.27 -21.98 40.29
C MET A 1 10.20 -20.70 39.49
N GLU A 2 11.32 -20.19 39.00
CA GLU A 2 11.31 -18.99 38.16
C GLU A 2 10.64 -19.35 36.82
N THR A 3 9.57 -18.64 36.47
CA THR A 3 8.86 -18.83 35.21
C THR A 3 9.76 -18.34 34.09
N THR A 4 10.37 -19.24 33.32
CA THR A 4 11.19 -18.88 32.15
C THR A 4 10.34 -18.81 30.88
N TRP A 5 10.82 -18.12 29.84
CA TRP A 5 10.14 -18.06 28.54
C TRP A 5 9.92 -19.46 27.94
N ARG A 6 10.85 -20.40 28.18
CA ARG A 6 10.73 -21.81 27.76
C ARG A 6 9.60 -22.54 28.47
N HIS A 7 9.40 -22.26 29.75
CA HIS A 7 8.30 -22.83 30.53
C HIS A 7 6.95 -22.30 30.05
N LEU A 8 6.85 -20.98 29.83
CA LEU A 8 5.65 -20.35 29.26
C LEU A 8 5.34 -20.90 27.86
N LEU A 9 6.35 -21.03 27.00
CA LEU A 9 6.18 -21.60 25.67
C LEU A 9 5.71 -23.07 25.75
N GLY A 10 6.28 -23.87 26.66
CA GLY A 10 5.84 -25.25 26.90
C GLY A 10 4.36 -25.36 27.31
N GLN A 11 3.85 -24.42 28.11
CA GLN A 11 2.45 -24.38 28.50
C GLN A 11 1.53 -24.02 27.33
N LEU A 12 1.90 -23.03 26.52
CA LEU A 12 1.11 -22.57 25.37
C LEU A 12 1.04 -23.62 24.25
N VAL A 13 2.12 -24.39 24.08
CA VAL A 13 2.26 -25.43 23.04
C VAL A 13 1.75 -26.79 23.54
N SER A 14 1.13 -26.85 24.73
CA SER A 14 0.53 -28.09 25.25
C SER A 14 -0.74 -28.52 24.48
N ASP A 15 -1.38 -27.59 23.77
CA ASP A 15 -2.45 -27.89 22.81
C ASP A 15 -1.84 -28.28 21.44
N PRO A 16 -2.10 -29.49 20.93
CA PRO A 16 -1.60 -29.95 19.63
C PRO A 16 -1.97 -29.03 18.45
N HIS A 17 -3.14 -28.36 18.51
CA HIS A 17 -3.57 -27.45 17.45
C HIS A 17 -2.77 -26.14 17.45
N GLU A 18 -2.56 -25.56 18.63
CA GLU A 18 -1.69 -24.38 18.79
C GLU A 18 -0.23 -24.71 18.42
N GLN A 19 0.24 -25.89 18.80
CA GLN A 19 1.58 -26.35 18.42
C GLN A 19 1.76 -26.38 16.91
N GLN A 20 0.81 -26.95 16.18
CA GLN A 20 0.87 -27.05 14.73
C GLN A 20 0.80 -25.66 14.07
N ARG A 21 -0.09 -24.78 14.56
CA ARG A 21 -0.20 -23.38 14.09
C ARG A 21 1.10 -22.61 14.24
N ILE A 22 1.79 -22.76 15.37
CA ILE A 22 3.08 -22.12 15.65
C ILE A 22 4.17 -22.67 14.74
N ILE A 23 4.23 -23.99 14.54
CA ILE A 23 5.20 -24.64 13.64
C ILE A 23 5.06 -24.09 12.21
N GLU A 24 3.82 -23.97 11.71
CA GLU A 24 3.53 -23.42 10.39
C GLU A 24 3.86 -21.94 10.29
N ALA A 25 3.49 -21.14 11.29
CA ALA A 25 3.77 -19.70 11.32
C ALA A 25 5.27 -19.37 11.37
N LEU A 26 6.07 -20.21 12.04
CA LEU A 26 7.52 -20.03 12.12
C LEU A 26 8.29 -20.72 10.98
N ASN A 27 7.62 -21.53 10.16
CA ASN A 27 8.25 -22.38 9.13
C ASN A 27 9.42 -23.23 9.67
N ILE A 28 9.21 -23.87 10.83
CA ILE A 28 10.19 -24.74 11.49
C ILE A 28 9.67 -26.17 11.61
N ASN A 29 10.52 -27.12 12.02
CA ASN A 29 10.09 -28.47 12.36
C ASN A 29 9.64 -28.54 13.84
N ALA A 30 8.65 -29.39 14.14
CA ALA A 30 8.22 -29.72 15.51
C ALA A 30 9.39 -30.05 16.46
N MET A 31 10.41 -30.75 15.96
CA MET A 31 11.59 -31.10 16.73
C MET A 31 12.41 -29.85 17.12
N THR A 32 12.48 -28.84 16.26
CA THR A 32 13.15 -27.57 16.54
C THR A 32 12.44 -26.82 17.65
N LEU A 33 11.10 -26.76 17.61
CA LEU A 33 10.30 -26.14 18.67
C LEU A 33 10.48 -26.87 20.02
N ARG A 34 10.50 -28.21 20.00
CA ARG A 34 10.75 -29.02 21.20
C ARG A 34 12.13 -28.75 21.80
N ARG A 35 13.16 -28.63 20.96
CA ARG A 35 14.54 -28.29 21.39
C ARG A 35 14.66 -26.91 22.01
N TRP A 36 13.81 -25.95 21.63
CA TRP A 36 13.76 -24.64 22.28
C TRP A 36 13.15 -24.74 23.67
N ILE A 37 12.05 -25.48 23.81
CA ILE A 37 11.37 -25.69 25.10
C ILE A 37 12.28 -26.44 26.09
N THR A 38 13.02 -27.46 25.64
CA THR A 38 13.96 -28.21 26.48
C THR A 38 15.28 -27.49 26.75
N GLY A 39 15.56 -26.39 26.04
CA GLY A 39 16.80 -25.62 26.17
C GLY A 39 18.01 -26.24 25.46
N GLU A 40 17.81 -27.25 24.63
CA GLU A 40 18.88 -27.87 23.82
C GLU A 40 19.43 -26.91 22.76
N THR A 41 18.61 -25.98 22.28
CA THR A 41 19.02 -24.95 21.31
C THR A 41 18.33 -23.63 21.60
N ASN A 42 18.99 -22.52 21.24
CA ASN A 42 18.39 -21.20 21.29
C ASN A 42 17.85 -20.79 19.91
N PRO A 43 16.64 -20.20 19.84
CA PRO A 43 16.13 -19.63 18.60
C PRO A 43 17.01 -18.48 18.13
N ARG A 44 17.15 -18.35 16.81
CA ARG A 44 17.80 -17.20 16.18
C ARG A 44 16.94 -15.94 16.39
N PRO A 45 17.54 -14.72 16.32
CA PRO A 45 16.78 -13.47 16.46
C PRO A 45 15.53 -13.38 15.57
N GLN A 46 15.63 -13.79 14.31
CA GLN A 46 14.49 -13.85 13.38
C GLN A 46 13.36 -14.78 13.86
N ASN A 47 13.71 -15.93 14.44
CA ASN A 47 12.73 -16.89 14.94
C ASN A 47 12.06 -16.40 16.23
N LEU A 48 12.79 -15.65 17.07
CA LEU A 48 12.23 -15.00 18.25
C LEU A 48 11.17 -13.95 17.86
N ARG A 49 11.41 -13.21 16.77
CA ARG A 49 10.42 -12.27 16.20
C ARG A 49 9.15 -13.00 15.75
N LEU A 50 9.30 -14.04 14.92
CA LEU A 50 8.17 -14.83 14.44
C LEU A 50 7.40 -15.50 15.58
N LEU A 51 8.11 -15.92 16.64
CA LEU A 51 7.49 -16.52 17.82
C LEU A 51 6.57 -15.54 18.56
N LEU A 52 7.02 -14.30 18.74
CA LEU A 52 6.21 -13.26 19.37
C LEU A 52 4.97 -12.93 18.53
N ASN A 53 5.13 -12.78 17.21
CA ASN A 53 4.02 -12.53 16.28
C ASN A 53 3.00 -13.67 16.25
N ALA A 54 3.46 -14.92 16.37
CA ALA A 54 2.58 -16.08 16.41
C ALA A 54 1.74 -16.18 17.71
N LEU A 55 2.10 -15.44 18.77
CA LEU A 55 1.52 -15.54 20.11
C LEU A 55 1.02 -14.19 20.65
N PRO A 56 0.01 -13.55 20.01
CA PRO A 56 -0.45 -12.20 20.38
C PRO A 56 -0.98 -12.12 21.82
N ASN A 57 -1.66 -13.16 22.32
CA ASN A 57 -2.24 -13.17 23.66
C ASN A 57 -1.20 -13.29 24.79
N ALA A 58 -0.07 -13.95 24.52
CA ALA A 58 1.03 -14.13 25.47
C ALA A 58 2.20 -13.17 25.19
N HIS A 59 2.04 -12.25 24.24
CA HIS A 59 3.10 -11.44 23.67
C HIS A 59 3.88 -10.65 24.73
N LYS A 60 3.18 -9.89 25.58
CA LYS A 60 3.80 -9.05 26.61
C LYS A 60 4.60 -9.87 27.61
N GLN A 61 4.01 -10.95 28.10
CA GLN A 61 4.63 -11.82 29.08
C GLN A 61 5.83 -12.57 28.50
N LEU A 62 5.74 -13.03 27.25
CA LEU A 62 6.83 -13.71 26.56
C LEU A 62 7.99 -12.75 26.26
N LEU A 63 7.70 -11.51 25.88
CA LEU A 63 8.69 -10.47 25.64
C LEU A 63 9.49 -10.13 26.89
N GLU A 64 8.81 -9.94 28.04
CA GLU A 64 9.45 -9.66 29.32
C GLU A 64 10.40 -10.79 29.74
N LEU A 65 10.00 -12.05 29.53
CA LEU A 65 10.83 -13.20 29.86
C LEU A 65 11.99 -13.43 28.88
N LEU A 66 11.79 -13.12 27.60
CA LEU A 66 12.85 -13.19 26.58
C LEU A 66 13.89 -12.09 26.78
N ALA A 67 13.48 -10.89 27.20
CA ALA A 67 14.38 -9.77 27.47
C ALA A 67 15.40 -10.08 28.58
N LEU A 68 15.07 -10.95 29.53
CA LEU A 68 15.98 -11.40 30.59
C LEU A 68 17.14 -12.25 30.05
N GLU A 69 16.91 -13.04 28.99
CA GLU A 69 17.92 -13.94 28.40
C GLU A 69 18.56 -13.37 27.13
N PHE A 70 17.87 -12.51 26.41
CA PHE A 70 18.29 -11.97 25.12
C PHE A 70 18.26 -10.43 25.15
N PRO A 71 19.28 -9.77 25.72
CA PRO A 71 19.29 -8.31 25.90
C PRO A 71 19.16 -7.50 24.61
N PHE A 72 19.51 -8.08 23.46
CA PHE A 72 19.34 -7.46 22.14
C PHE A 72 17.87 -7.23 21.77
N ILE A 73 16.92 -7.97 22.36
CA ILE A 73 15.48 -7.78 22.12
C ILE A 73 14.99 -6.43 22.64
N THR A 74 15.57 -5.96 23.75
CA THR A 74 15.22 -4.67 24.36
C THR A 74 16.07 -3.50 23.87
N GLY A 75 17.26 -3.79 23.32
CA GLY A 75 18.22 -2.80 22.84
C GLY A 75 18.19 -2.54 21.33
N ASP A 76 17.53 -3.39 20.53
CA ASP A 76 17.35 -3.20 19.09
C ASP A 76 16.05 -2.43 18.85
N ASP A 77 16.15 -1.13 18.59
CA ASP A 77 14.98 -0.27 18.30
C ASP A 77 14.17 -0.82 17.12
N ASN A 78 14.80 -1.46 16.13
CA ASN A 78 14.11 -2.14 15.03
C ASN A 78 13.16 -3.25 15.51
N PHE A 79 13.51 -3.98 16.58
CA PHE A 79 12.67 -5.04 17.13
C PHE A 79 11.42 -4.47 17.82
N LYS A 80 11.56 -3.34 18.52
CA LYS A 80 10.42 -2.64 19.15
C LYS A 80 9.53 -1.96 18.12
N GLU A 81 10.11 -1.40 17.06
CA GLU A 81 9.37 -0.80 15.95
C GLU A 81 8.56 -1.85 15.19
N GLU A 82 9.13 -3.03 14.90
CA GLU A 82 8.43 -4.15 14.26
C GLU A 82 7.24 -4.68 15.09
N LEU A 83 7.36 -4.69 16.42
CA LEU A 83 6.28 -5.10 17.33
C LEU A 83 5.14 -4.08 17.44
N ASN A 84 5.39 -2.81 17.06
CA ASN A 84 4.38 -1.75 17.03
C ASN A 84 3.68 -1.61 15.67
N LEU A 85 3.91 -2.54 14.72
CA LEU A 85 3.29 -2.56 13.39
C LEU A 85 1.83 -3.03 13.42
N CYS A 86 1.01 -2.35 14.21
CA CYS A 86 -0.44 -2.47 14.20
C CYS A 86 -1.08 -1.09 14.07
N ILE A 87 -2.22 -1.03 13.40
CA ILE A 87 -3.02 0.20 13.33
C ILE A 87 -3.55 0.49 14.74
N PRO A 88 -3.29 1.67 15.34
CA PRO A 88 -3.75 1.99 16.68
C PRO A 88 -5.29 1.97 16.78
N ILE A 89 -5.84 1.45 17.89
CA ILE A 89 -7.30 1.42 18.09
C ILE A 89 -7.92 2.81 18.08
N THR A 90 -7.22 3.80 18.63
CA THR A 90 -7.63 5.21 18.61
C THR A 90 -7.76 5.76 17.19
N PHE A 91 -6.99 5.23 16.24
CA PHE A 91 -7.12 5.60 14.84
C PHE A 91 -8.40 5.00 14.21
N TYR A 92 -8.78 3.77 14.55
CA TYR A 92 -10.06 3.22 14.11
C TYR A 92 -11.25 4.04 14.63
N GLU A 93 -11.21 4.47 15.90
CA GLU A 93 -12.24 5.35 16.48
C GLU A 93 -12.34 6.69 15.74
N GLN A 94 -11.20 7.32 15.46
CA GLN A 94 -11.13 8.55 14.68
C GLN A 94 -11.70 8.34 13.26
N LEU A 95 -11.30 7.24 12.60
CA LEU A 95 -11.72 6.94 11.26
C LEU A 95 -13.24 6.71 11.15
N MET A 96 -13.81 5.96 12.08
CA MET A 96 -15.26 5.74 12.13
C MET A 96 -16.04 7.03 12.41
N SER A 97 -15.51 7.87 13.32
CA SER A 97 -16.09 9.19 13.57
C SER A 97 -16.05 10.06 12.30
N SER A 98 -14.93 10.07 11.58
CA SER A 98 -14.82 10.79 10.30
C SER A 98 -15.77 10.23 9.25
N TYR A 99 -15.87 8.91 9.11
CA TYR A 99 -16.75 8.26 8.12
C TYR A 99 -18.22 8.68 8.28
N VAL A 100 -18.70 8.77 9.52
CA VAL A 100 -20.09 9.13 9.85
C VAL A 100 -20.35 10.63 9.69
N ASN A 101 -19.39 11.48 10.05
CA ASN A 101 -19.60 12.93 10.14
C ASN A 101 -19.19 13.70 8.86
N VAL A 102 -18.33 13.13 8.01
CA VAL A 102 -17.91 13.77 6.77
C VAL A 102 -18.98 13.61 5.69
N SER A 103 -19.24 14.70 4.95
CA SER A 103 -20.17 14.68 3.82
C SER A 103 -19.70 13.72 2.73
N GLN A 104 -20.62 12.99 2.11
CA GLN A 104 -20.31 11.95 1.11
C GLN A 104 -19.35 12.43 0.00
N HIS A 105 -19.55 13.65 -0.51
CA HIS A 105 -18.72 14.22 -1.58
C HIS A 105 -17.27 14.57 -1.17
N LEU A 106 -16.96 14.61 0.14
CA LEU A 106 -15.61 14.82 0.68
C LEU A 106 -15.03 13.56 1.31
N ARG A 107 -15.83 12.50 1.44
CA ARG A 107 -15.44 11.30 2.17
C ARG A 107 -14.18 10.68 1.60
N SER A 108 -14.14 10.47 0.29
CA SER A 108 -12.98 9.86 -0.38
C SER A 108 -11.67 10.60 -0.13
N SER A 109 -11.66 11.93 -0.33
CA SER A 109 -10.47 12.74 -0.09
C SER A 109 -10.09 12.76 1.40
N THR A 110 -11.04 13.03 2.30
CA THR A 110 -10.75 13.15 3.74
C THR A 110 -10.28 11.84 4.34
N MET A 111 -10.92 10.72 3.99
CA MET A 111 -10.57 9.40 4.51
C MET A 111 -9.21 8.95 3.96
N SER A 112 -8.98 9.14 2.66
CA SER A 112 -7.69 8.85 2.03
C SER A 112 -6.56 9.64 2.69
N GLU A 113 -6.74 10.94 2.90
CA GLU A 113 -5.74 11.80 3.53
C GLU A 113 -5.41 11.38 4.96
N LEU A 114 -6.44 11.05 5.77
CA LEU A 114 -6.27 10.57 7.14
C LEU A 114 -5.51 9.25 7.20
N ILE A 115 -5.86 8.31 6.32
CA ILE A 115 -5.23 7.00 6.26
C ILE A 115 -3.79 7.11 5.79
N LEU A 116 -3.53 7.86 4.71
CA LEU A 116 -2.17 8.08 4.21
C LEU A 116 -1.29 8.76 5.25
N GLN A 117 -1.82 9.73 6.00
CA GLN A 117 -1.07 10.41 7.06
C GLN A 117 -0.67 9.43 8.16
N GLN A 118 -1.60 8.61 8.62
CA GLN A 118 -1.34 7.65 9.69
C GLN A 118 -0.40 6.52 9.24
N LEU A 119 -0.58 6.01 8.01
CA LEU A 119 0.33 5.06 7.38
C LEU A 119 1.75 5.62 7.30
N LEU A 120 1.92 6.81 6.75
CA LEU A 120 3.22 7.45 6.61
C LEU A 120 3.89 7.69 7.97
N LYS A 121 3.12 8.07 9.00
CA LYS A 121 3.63 8.23 10.36
C LYS A 121 4.21 6.95 10.95
N GLN A 122 3.66 5.78 10.59
CA GLN A 122 4.16 4.49 11.08
C GLN A 122 5.30 3.94 10.22
N LEU A 123 5.26 4.17 8.91
CA LEU A 123 6.31 3.71 8.02
C LEU A 123 7.57 4.57 8.17
N ASP A 124 7.42 5.89 8.26
CA ASP A 124 8.55 6.82 8.26
C ASP A 124 8.70 7.61 9.55
N MET A 125 8.87 6.89 10.67
CA MET A 125 9.02 7.53 11.99
C MET A 125 10.23 8.47 12.06
N HIS A 126 11.30 8.15 11.34
CA HIS A 126 12.57 8.89 11.34
C HIS A 126 12.70 9.89 10.18
N GLN A 127 11.68 10.01 9.32
CA GLN A 127 11.67 10.89 8.14
C GLN A 127 12.86 10.62 7.21
N GLU A 128 13.13 9.35 6.93
CA GLU A 128 14.23 8.88 6.10
C GLU A 128 13.88 8.85 4.60
N GLY A 129 12.62 9.11 4.25
CA GLY A 129 12.18 9.26 2.88
C GLY A 129 11.27 8.12 2.46
N ILE A 130 9.97 8.37 2.61
CA ILE A 130 8.90 7.54 2.08
C ILE A 130 7.95 8.40 1.26
N LEU A 131 7.52 7.86 0.14
CA LEU A 131 6.47 8.40 -0.71
C LEU A 131 5.31 7.41 -0.71
N VAL A 132 4.09 7.90 -0.61
CA VAL A 132 2.88 7.10 -0.77
C VAL A 132 1.89 7.82 -1.66
N PHE A 133 1.23 7.08 -2.55
CA PHE A 133 0.10 7.60 -3.30
C PHE A 133 -0.98 6.56 -3.57
N ILE A 134 -2.20 7.04 -3.81
CA ILE A 134 -3.35 6.25 -4.24
C ILE A 134 -3.58 6.55 -5.71
N ALA A 135 -3.65 5.50 -6.52
CA ALA A 135 -4.02 5.55 -7.92
C ALA A 135 -5.38 4.86 -8.10
N GLN A 136 -6.40 5.62 -8.50
CA GLN A 136 -7.76 5.12 -8.72
C GLN A 136 -7.98 4.73 -10.18
N CYS A 137 -8.83 3.72 -10.40
CA CYS A 137 -9.34 3.38 -11.72
C CYS A 137 -10.00 4.59 -12.38
N VAL A 138 -9.64 4.88 -13.62
CA VAL A 138 -10.33 5.88 -14.41
C VAL A 138 -11.64 5.26 -14.91
N PRO A 139 -12.80 5.86 -14.61
CA PRO A 139 -14.08 5.30 -15.01
C PRO A 139 -14.13 5.08 -16.53
N PRO A 140 -14.57 3.91 -17.01
CA PRO A 140 -14.49 3.59 -18.42
C PRO A 140 -15.59 4.31 -19.18
N ILE A 141 -15.36 4.51 -20.48
CA ILE A 141 -16.44 4.84 -21.41
C ILE A 141 -17.35 3.60 -21.53
N ALA A 142 -18.65 3.80 -21.69
CA ALA A 142 -19.61 2.69 -21.77
C ALA A 142 -19.19 1.64 -22.82
N GLY A 143 -19.11 0.37 -22.40
CA GLY A 143 -18.69 -0.75 -23.25
C GLY A 143 -17.18 -0.98 -23.32
N GLN A 144 -16.36 -0.17 -22.64
CA GLN A 144 -14.92 -0.37 -22.52
C GLN A 144 -14.53 -0.90 -21.13
N LYS A 145 -13.33 -1.48 -21.06
CA LYS A 145 -12.66 -1.88 -19.84
C LYS A 145 -11.96 -0.69 -19.15
N ILE A 146 -11.50 -0.90 -17.92
CA ILE A 146 -10.60 0.05 -17.24
C ILE A 146 -9.23 -0.03 -17.88
N ARG A 147 -8.76 1.09 -18.46
CA ARG A 147 -7.50 1.13 -19.21
C ARG A 147 -6.40 1.90 -18.49
N SER A 148 -6.71 2.58 -17.41
CA SER A 148 -5.73 3.36 -16.67
C SER A 148 -6.10 3.58 -15.22
N LEU A 149 -5.09 3.97 -14.46
CA LEU A 149 -5.19 4.49 -13.11
C LEU A 149 -4.81 5.97 -13.13
N ARG A 150 -5.36 6.74 -12.19
CA ARG A 150 -5.05 8.15 -11.98
C ARG A 150 -4.65 8.37 -10.53
N ILE A 151 -3.54 9.06 -10.31
CA ILE A 151 -3.13 9.45 -8.96
C ILE A 151 -4.08 10.52 -8.42
N VAL A 152 -4.62 10.29 -7.22
CA VAL A 152 -5.68 11.13 -6.62
C VAL A 152 -5.35 11.65 -5.23
N SER A 153 -4.43 11.00 -4.53
CA SER A 153 -3.99 11.40 -3.20
C SER A 153 -2.60 10.84 -2.94
N SER A 154 -1.83 11.55 -2.14
CA SER A 154 -0.40 11.30 -2.04
C SER A 154 0.21 12.10 -0.91
N ARG A 155 1.25 11.53 -0.31
CA ARG A 155 2.03 12.12 0.77
C ARG A 155 3.45 11.62 0.68
N GLY A 156 4.37 12.35 1.30
CA GLY A 156 5.73 11.92 1.41
C GLY A 156 6.50 12.75 2.42
N THR A 157 7.67 12.25 2.78
CA THR A 157 8.67 12.91 3.61
C THR A 157 9.87 13.27 2.76
N GLU A 158 10.73 14.15 3.26
CA GLU A 158 12.00 14.44 2.57
C GLU A 158 12.86 13.18 2.44
N PRO A 159 13.60 13.00 1.34
CA PRO A 159 13.75 13.89 0.19
C PRO A 159 12.68 13.69 -0.90
N LEU A 160 11.66 12.87 -0.66
CA LEU A 160 10.66 12.47 -1.67
C LEU A 160 9.49 13.46 -1.79
N ASN A 161 9.23 14.27 -0.76
CA ASN A 161 8.15 15.25 -0.70
C ASN A 161 8.13 16.27 -1.87
N PRO A 162 9.25 16.82 -2.36
CA PRO A 162 9.21 17.75 -3.51
C PRO A 162 8.72 17.13 -4.82
N TYR A 163 8.78 15.80 -4.95
CA TYR A 163 8.29 15.09 -6.14
C TYR A 163 6.75 14.95 -6.15
N LEU A 164 6.10 15.40 -5.07
CA LEU A 164 4.66 15.38 -4.93
C LEU A 164 3.94 16.43 -5.78
N ASP A 165 4.52 17.60 -6.07
CA ASP A 165 3.78 18.77 -6.61
C ASP A 165 3.07 18.60 -7.98
N TYR A 166 3.09 17.42 -8.60
CA TYR A 166 2.59 17.11 -9.95
C TYR A 166 1.63 15.90 -9.99
N HIS A 167 0.84 15.70 -8.94
CA HIS A 167 0.05 14.49 -8.65
C HIS A 167 -1.07 14.08 -9.58
N GLN A 168 -1.38 14.84 -10.63
CA GLN A 168 -2.46 14.47 -11.53
C GLN A 168 -1.95 13.67 -12.72
N GLN A 169 -1.23 12.57 -12.48
CA GLN A 169 -0.73 11.71 -13.55
C GLN A 169 -1.53 10.41 -13.67
N PHE A 170 -1.50 9.84 -14.87
CA PHE A 170 -1.98 8.51 -15.17
C PHE A 170 -0.87 7.48 -14.97
N SER A 171 -1.28 6.27 -14.63
CA SER A 171 -0.43 5.10 -14.55
C SER A 171 -1.15 3.92 -15.18
N GLY A 172 -0.42 3.08 -15.88
CA GLY A 172 -0.93 1.94 -16.60
C GLY A 172 -0.15 0.67 -16.29
N ALA A 173 -0.12 -0.25 -17.25
CA ALA A 173 0.56 -1.54 -17.17
C ALA A 173 2.10 -1.41 -17.03
N GLU A 174 2.66 -0.25 -17.35
CA GLU A 174 4.09 0.08 -17.19
C GLU A 174 4.52 0.38 -15.74
N SER A 175 3.56 0.43 -14.81
CA SER A 175 3.80 0.83 -13.42
C SER A 175 3.63 -0.31 -12.44
N LEU A 176 4.37 -0.29 -11.33
CA LEU A 176 4.23 -1.27 -10.24
C LEU A 176 2.80 -1.29 -9.67
N VAL A 177 2.15 -0.13 -9.55
CA VAL A 177 0.77 -0.05 -9.08
C VAL A 177 -0.21 -0.66 -10.09
N GLY A 178 0.00 -0.44 -11.39
CA GLY A 178 -0.82 -1.06 -12.43
C GLY A 178 -0.66 -2.57 -12.47
N TYR A 179 0.58 -3.07 -12.28
CA TYR A 179 0.84 -4.50 -12.13
C TYR A 179 0.10 -5.09 -10.91
N ALA A 180 0.23 -4.48 -9.73
CA ALA A 180 -0.42 -4.97 -8.52
C ALA A 180 -1.97 -4.97 -8.64
N VAL A 181 -2.55 -3.94 -9.28
CA VAL A 181 -3.98 -3.87 -9.59
C VAL A 181 -4.42 -4.97 -10.55
N SER A 182 -3.68 -5.17 -11.65
CA SER A 182 -4.00 -6.19 -12.64
C SER A 182 -3.84 -7.61 -12.09
N ALA A 183 -2.85 -7.82 -11.22
CA ALA A 183 -2.57 -9.12 -10.59
C ALA A 183 -3.50 -9.41 -9.40
N GLY A 184 -4.11 -8.40 -8.79
CA GLY A 184 -5.00 -8.55 -7.64
C GLY A 184 -4.29 -8.89 -6.34
N HIS A 185 -2.97 -8.66 -6.23
CA HIS A 185 -2.21 -8.91 -5.00
C HIS A 185 -1.10 -7.87 -4.77
N LEU A 186 -0.68 -7.75 -3.50
CA LEU A 186 0.46 -6.93 -3.10
C LEU A 186 1.74 -7.45 -3.79
N THR A 187 2.56 -6.54 -4.29
CA THR A 187 3.85 -6.82 -4.92
C THR A 187 4.89 -5.85 -4.37
N ALA A 188 5.98 -6.39 -3.82
CA ALA A 188 7.10 -5.63 -3.27
C ALA A 188 8.37 -5.91 -4.07
N LEU A 189 9.10 -4.86 -4.44
CA LEU A 189 10.42 -4.89 -5.06
C LEU A 189 11.41 -4.30 -4.06
N GLN A 190 12.42 -5.07 -3.69
CA GLN A 190 13.29 -4.78 -2.56
C GLN A 190 14.54 -3.99 -2.95
N SER A 191 14.83 -3.83 -4.24
CA SER A 191 15.99 -3.09 -4.71
C SER A 191 15.70 -2.26 -5.94
N ARG A 192 16.48 -1.18 -6.15
CA ARG A 192 16.43 -0.35 -7.34
C ARG A 192 16.65 -1.14 -8.61
N VAL A 193 17.57 -2.11 -8.59
CA VAL A 193 17.84 -3.00 -9.72
C VAL A 193 16.61 -3.80 -10.10
N GLU A 194 15.89 -4.34 -9.13
CA GLU A 194 14.64 -5.07 -9.36
C GLU A 194 13.53 -4.16 -9.94
N ILE A 195 13.42 -2.94 -9.43
CA ILE A 195 12.50 -1.93 -9.95
C ILE A 195 12.82 -1.63 -11.41
N LEU A 196 14.06 -1.29 -11.74
CA LEU A 196 14.45 -0.92 -13.11
C LEU A 196 14.34 -2.08 -14.10
N ASN A 197 14.60 -3.31 -13.66
CA ASN A 197 14.44 -4.50 -14.51
C ASN A 197 12.97 -4.81 -14.82
N THR A 198 12.05 -4.43 -13.93
CA THR A 198 10.62 -4.74 -14.06
C THR A 198 9.85 -3.58 -14.69
N PHE A 199 10.17 -2.35 -14.31
CA PHE A 199 9.49 -1.11 -14.69
C PHE A 199 10.54 -0.02 -15.02
N PRO A 200 11.14 -0.06 -16.22
CA PRO A 200 12.30 0.77 -16.56
C PRO A 200 11.99 2.27 -16.77
N VAL A 201 10.72 2.67 -16.75
CA VAL A 201 10.30 4.03 -17.13
C VAL A 201 10.22 4.96 -15.92
N ASP A 202 10.79 6.16 -16.04
CA ASP A 202 10.59 7.33 -15.16
C ASP A 202 10.69 7.10 -13.65
N GLN A 203 11.65 6.27 -13.22
CA GLN A 203 11.90 6.03 -11.80
C GLN A 203 12.78 7.12 -11.19
N LEU A 204 12.36 7.66 -10.05
CA LEU A 204 13.17 8.62 -9.29
C LEU A 204 14.48 7.97 -8.82
N GLU A 205 15.60 8.66 -9.00
CA GLU A 205 16.94 8.15 -8.63
C GLU A 205 17.09 7.80 -7.16
N VAL A 206 16.36 8.50 -6.30
CA VAL A 206 16.39 8.33 -4.86
C VAL A 206 15.56 7.15 -4.35
N ILE A 207 14.77 6.49 -5.21
CA ILE A 207 13.99 5.30 -4.80
C ILE A 207 14.87 4.06 -4.86
N GLU A 208 14.91 3.33 -3.75
CA GLU A 208 15.70 2.10 -3.58
C GLU A 208 14.82 0.86 -3.39
N SER A 209 13.59 1.00 -2.92
CA SER A 209 12.61 -0.09 -2.88
C SER A 209 11.19 0.45 -3.03
N ALA A 210 10.26 -0.40 -3.46
CA ALA A 210 8.87 -0.02 -3.64
C ALA A 210 7.91 -1.20 -3.39
N VAL A 211 6.68 -0.89 -3.02
CA VAL A 211 5.59 -1.85 -2.89
C VAL A 211 4.32 -1.23 -3.43
N ALA A 212 3.49 -2.03 -4.09
CA ALA A 212 2.13 -1.65 -4.43
C ALA A 212 1.15 -2.74 -4.02
N ALA A 213 -0.08 -2.31 -3.71
CA ALA A 213 -1.16 -3.21 -3.34
C ALA A 213 -2.48 -2.71 -3.91
N PRO A 214 -3.33 -3.59 -4.44
CA PRO A 214 -4.65 -3.20 -4.92
C PRO A 214 -5.59 -2.94 -3.73
N ILE A 215 -6.43 -1.92 -3.86
CA ILE A 215 -7.51 -1.63 -2.92
C ILE A 215 -8.72 -2.46 -3.36
N VAL A 216 -8.89 -3.62 -2.72
CA VAL A 216 -9.82 -4.67 -3.14
C VAL A 216 -10.95 -4.83 -2.14
N LEU A 217 -12.18 -4.84 -2.65
CA LEU A 217 -13.38 -5.23 -1.95
C LEU A 217 -13.96 -6.47 -2.64
N ALA A 218 -13.84 -7.63 -1.99
CA ALA A 218 -14.15 -8.93 -2.59
C ALA A 218 -13.36 -9.22 -3.89
N ASP A 219 -14.01 -9.27 -5.05
CA ASP A 219 -13.41 -9.47 -6.37
C ASP A 219 -13.36 -8.19 -7.22
N GLN A 220 -13.58 -7.04 -6.58
CA GLN A 220 -13.62 -5.72 -7.21
C GLN A 220 -12.52 -4.82 -6.66
N THR A 221 -12.01 -3.92 -7.48
CA THR A 221 -10.98 -2.95 -7.11
C THR A 221 -11.37 -1.54 -7.53
N VAL A 222 -11.02 -0.57 -6.68
CA VAL A 222 -11.09 0.86 -7.01
C VAL A 222 -9.78 1.39 -7.56
N GLY A 223 -8.71 0.59 -7.54
CA GLY A 223 -7.35 1.00 -7.90
C GLY A 223 -6.32 0.42 -6.92
N GLY A 224 -5.23 1.13 -6.69
CA GLY A 224 -4.13 0.65 -5.85
C GLY A 224 -3.44 1.74 -5.06
N ILE A 225 -2.69 1.32 -4.05
CA ILE A 225 -1.72 2.16 -3.34
C ILE A 225 -0.31 1.81 -3.83
N TYR A 226 0.55 2.81 -3.93
CA TYR A 226 1.97 2.68 -4.16
C TYR A 226 2.73 3.33 -3.02
N ILE A 227 3.79 2.67 -2.56
CA ILE A 227 4.68 3.17 -1.52
C ILE A 227 6.11 2.94 -1.97
N ALA A 228 6.95 3.97 -1.91
CA ALA A 228 8.38 3.89 -2.20
C ALA A 228 9.21 4.35 -1.01
N SER A 229 10.40 3.78 -0.89
CA SER A 229 11.39 4.13 0.13
C SER A 229 12.73 4.44 -0.52
N THR A 230 13.48 5.35 0.11
CA THR A 230 14.90 5.62 -0.18
C THR A 230 15.85 4.53 0.35
N ARG A 231 15.32 3.50 1.01
CA ARG A 231 16.08 2.39 1.58
C ARG A 231 15.86 1.11 0.80
N GLU A 232 16.93 0.40 0.53
CA GLU A 232 16.87 -0.97 0.01
C GLU A 232 16.29 -1.92 1.07
N ALA A 233 15.60 -2.97 0.63
CA ALA A 233 15.02 -4.03 1.46
C ALA A 233 14.10 -3.53 2.60
N TYR A 234 13.45 -2.39 2.40
CA TYR A 234 12.61 -1.75 3.43
C TYR A 234 11.31 -2.54 3.70
N PHE A 235 10.72 -3.13 2.66
CA PHE A 235 9.39 -3.76 2.74
C PHE A 235 9.46 -5.20 3.25
N SER A 236 9.78 -5.37 4.53
CA SER A 236 9.73 -6.68 5.20
C SER A 236 8.32 -7.25 5.23
N SER A 237 8.18 -8.55 5.49
CA SER A 237 6.86 -9.21 5.61
C SER A 237 5.95 -8.53 6.64
N SER A 238 6.51 -8.01 7.74
CA SER A 238 5.74 -7.32 8.78
C SER A 238 5.21 -5.97 8.27
N ILE A 239 6.04 -5.23 7.52
CA ILE A 239 5.65 -3.96 6.88
C ILE A 239 4.58 -4.21 5.81
N CYS A 240 4.73 -5.24 4.97
CA CYS A 240 3.71 -5.61 3.99
C CYS A 240 2.38 -5.99 4.66
N THR A 241 2.43 -6.68 5.80
CA THR A 241 1.23 -7.00 6.60
C THR A 241 0.56 -5.75 7.15
N LEU A 242 1.34 -4.76 7.61
CA LEU A 242 0.80 -3.47 8.05
C LEU A 242 0.14 -2.73 6.89
N ILE A 243 0.80 -2.67 5.73
CA ILE A 243 0.28 -2.04 4.51
C ILE A 243 -1.04 -2.69 4.10
N GLN A 244 -1.13 -4.02 4.13
CA GLN A 244 -2.36 -4.75 3.81
C GLN A 244 -3.52 -4.34 4.73
N LYS A 245 -3.28 -4.20 6.03
CA LYS A 245 -4.29 -3.70 6.98
C LYS A 245 -4.75 -2.27 6.64
N TYR A 246 -3.84 -1.40 6.22
CA TYR A 246 -4.21 -0.04 5.78
C TYR A 246 -5.01 -0.04 4.48
N VAL A 247 -4.69 -0.94 3.55
CA VAL A 247 -5.43 -1.15 2.30
C VAL A 247 -6.86 -1.62 2.56
N GLU A 248 -7.06 -2.54 3.51
CA GLU A 248 -8.39 -2.97 3.95
C GLU A 248 -9.22 -1.80 4.47
N VAL A 249 -8.60 -0.93 5.27
CA VAL A 249 -9.24 0.25 5.84
C VAL A 249 -9.48 1.35 4.80
N LEU A 250 -8.62 1.46 3.77
CA LEU A 250 -8.80 2.36 2.63
C LEU A 250 -10.09 2.06 1.84
N CYS A 251 -10.61 0.83 1.90
CA CYS A 251 -11.88 0.52 1.24
C CYS A 251 -13.04 1.39 1.74
N LEU A 252 -12.97 1.90 2.98
CA LEU A 252 -13.97 2.80 3.57
C LEU A 252 -13.95 4.22 2.97
N ALA A 253 -12.90 4.57 2.23
CA ALA A 253 -12.82 5.86 1.57
C ALA A 253 -13.68 5.93 0.30
N PHE A 254 -14.02 4.78 -0.31
CA PHE A 254 -14.62 4.74 -1.64
C PHE A 254 -16.06 4.22 -1.61
N GLU A 255 -16.88 4.75 -2.50
CA GLU A 255 -18.25 4.32 -2.70
C GLU A 255 -18.29 3.03 -3.53
N LYS A 256 -19.35 2.25 -3.37
CA LYS A 256 -19.48 0.92 -4.00
C LYS A 256 -19.40 0.97 -5.53
N ASP A 257 -19.92 2.03 -6.16
CA ASP A 257 -19.91 2.23 -7.61
C ASP A 257 -18.54 2.66 -8.16
N GLU A 258 -17.57 2.93 -7.30
CA GLU A 258 -16.17 3.17 -7.68
C GLU A 258 -15.35 1.87 -7.78
N PHE A 259 -15.89 0.74 -7.34
CA PHE A 259 -15.24 -0.57 -7.42
C PHE A 259 -15.62 -1.31 -8.71
N TYR A 260 -14.59 -1.70 -9.49
CA TYR A 260 -14.73 -2.41 -10.74
C TYR A 260 -14.29 -3.87 -10.59
N PRO A 261 -14.99 -4.85 -11.19
CA PRO A 261 -14.53 -6.23 -11.18
C PRO A 261 -13.10 -6.35 -11.71
N LEU A 262 -12.27 -7.18 -11.08
CA LEU A 262 -10.88 -7.40 -11.55
C LEU A 262 -10.82 -7.88 -13.01
N SER A 263 -11.84 -8.60 -13.48
CA SER A 263 -11.97 -9.04 -14.88
C SER A 263 -12.16 -7.89 -15.89
N GLU A 264 -12.59 -6.72 -15.43
CA GLU A 264 -12.77 -5.50 -16.24
C GLU A 264 -11.51 -4.64 -16.26
N ILE A 265 -10.44 -5.02 -15.55
CA ILE A 265 -9.14 -4.34 -15.60
C ILE A 265 -8.38 -4.80 -16.84
N ALA A 266 -8.03 -3.86 -17.72
CA ALA A 266 -7.20 -4.08 -18.90
C ALA A 266 -6.34 -2.83 -19.14
N LEU A 267 -5.41 -2.58 -18.23
CA LEU A 267 -4.57 -1.39 -18.26
C LEU A 267 -3.73 -1.33 -19.54
N GLY A 268 -3.75 -0.19 -20.21
CA GLY A 268 -2.82 0.13 -21.30
C GLY A 268 -1.48 0.64 -20.75
N VAL A 269 -0.51 0.83 -21.63
CA VAL A 269 0.75 1.50 -21.28
C VAL A 269 0.55 3.02 -21.37
N MET A 270 0.86 3.72 -20.29
CA MET A 270 0.85 5.19 -20.26
C MET A 270 2.22 5.77 -20.61
N PRO A 271 2.26 6.95 -21.25
CA PRO A 271 3.51 7.63 -21.54
C PRO A 271 4.16 8.14 -20.25
N SER A 272 5.43 8.53 -20.38
CA SER A 272 6.27 9.05 -19.30
C SER A 272 5.64 10.27 -18.63
N ARG A 273 6.03 10.58 -17.39
CA ARG A 273 5.52 11.74 -16.65
C ARG A 273 5.78 13.03 -17.43
N SER A 274 6.97 13.18 -18.02
CA SER A 274 7.29 14.38 -18.81
C SER A 274 6.38 14.54 -20.01
N ASP A 275 5.94 13.43 -20.61
CA ASP A 275 5.11 13.42 -21.80
C ASP A 275 3.62 13.61 -21.47
N GLN A 276 3.18 13.22 -20.27
CA GLN A 276 1.82 13.48 -19.79
C GLN A 276 1.59 14.96 -19.44
N MET A 277 2.59 15.64 -18.85
CA MET A 277 2.43 16.99 -18.29
C MET A 277 1.81 18.03 -19.25
N PRO A 278 2.18 18.12 -20.54
CA PRO A 278 1.57 19.05 -21.49
C PRO A 278 0.05 18.87 -21.66
N TYR A 279 -0.44 17.65 -21.50
CA TYR A 279 -1.87 17.33 -21.58
C TYR A 279 -2.58 17.71 -20.28
N LEU A 280 -1.98 17.36 -19.14
CA LEU A 280 -2.56 17.52 -17.80
C LEU A 280 -2.76 18.98 -17.42
N VAL A 281 -1.84 19.89 -17.81
CA VAL A 281 -2.00 21.33 -17.54
C VAL A 281 -3.25 21.94 -18.19
N SER A 282 -3.81 21.27 -19.21
CA SER A 282 -5.03 21.71 -19.89
C SER A 282 -6.32 21.27 -19.20
N PHE A 283 -6.25 20.48 -18.12
CA PHE A 283 -7.41 19.85 -17.49
C PHE A 283 -8.51 20.85 -17.08
N GLN A 284 -8.18 21.90 -16.32
CA GLN A 284 -9.19 22.88 -15.87
C GLN A 284 -9.87 23.59 -17.04
N ARG A 285 -9.13 23.86 -18.12
CA ARG A 285 -9.68 24.43 -19.36
C ARG A 285 -10.70 23.47 -19.98
N ARG A 286 -10.36 22.18 -20.10
CA ARG A 286 -11.26 21.14 -20.64
C ARG A 286 -12.54 21.01 -19.81
N VAL A 287 -12.43 20.98 -18.49
CA VAL A 287 -13.60 20.95 -17.58
C VAL A 287 -14.53 22.14 -17.85
N MET A 288 -13.98 23.34 -17.97
CA MET A 288 -14.77 24.53 -18.28
C MET A 288 -15.43 24.44 -19.67
N GLU A 289 -14.71 23.97 -20.69
CA GLU A 289 -15.24 23.78 -22.04
C GLU A 289 -16.41 22.79 -22.07
N GLN A 290 -16.37 21.71 -21.29
CA GLN A 290 -17.48 20.76 -21.17
C GLN A 290 -18.73 21.41 -20.55
N ILE A 291 -18.55 22.19 -19.48
CA ILE A 291 -19.65 22.91 -18.81
C ILE A 291 -20.27 23.93 -19.77
N VAL A 292 -19.44 24.71 -20.47
CA VAL A 292 -19.90 25.71 -21.44
C VAL A 292 -20.65 25.04 -22.60
N ARG A 293 -20.12 23.94 -23.15
CA ARG A 293 -20.79 23.19 -24.22
C ARG A 293 -22.15 22.65 -23.79
N ALA A 294 -22.24 22.07 -22.59
CA ALA A 294 -23.50 21.57 -22.04
C ALA A 294 -24.54 22.70 -21.89
N ALA A 295 -24.12 23.87 -21.43
CA ALA A 295 -24.99 25.04 -21.31
C ALA A 295 -25.54 25.52 -22.67
N HIS A 296 -24.71 25.54 -23.73
CA HIS A 296 -25.15 25.87 -25.09
C HIS A 296 -26.17 24.88 -25.65
N GLU A 297 -26.07 23.61 -25.25
CA GLU A 297 -27.00 22.54 -25.64
C GLU A 297 -28.24 22.43 -24.73
N ASN A 298 -28.45 23.40 -23.81
CA ASN A 298 -29.52 23.39 -22.81
C ASN A 298 -29.52 22.13 -21.92
N ARG A 299 -28.34 21.54 -21.66
CA ARG A 299 -28.16 20.39 -20.76
C ARG A 299 -27.53 20.86 -19.45
N ILE A 300 -28.03 20.34 -18.33
CA ILE A 300 -27.42 20.56 -17.01
C ILE A 300 -26.27 19.57 -16.86
N MET A 301 -25.08 20.07 -16.56
CA MET A 301 -23.89 19.26 -16.30
C MET A 301 -23.25 19.71 -14.98
N THR A 302 -23.01 18.76 -14.08
CA THR A 302 -22.29 19.05 -12.84
C THR A 302 -20.79 19.10 -13.10
N ARG A 303 -20.03 19.77 -12.22
CA ARG A 303 -18.57 19.80 -12.28
C ARG A 303 -17.97 18.38 -12.25
N ILE A 304 -18.51 17.48 -11.42
CA ILE A 304 -18.06 16.08 -11.31
C ILE A 304 -18.21 15.34 -12.65
N GLN A 305 -19.32 15.56 -13.36
CA GLN A 305 -19.54 14.98 -14.69
C GLN A 305 -18.56 15.56 -15.72
N ALA A 306 -18.33 16.87 -15.70
CA ALA A 306 -17.37 17.52 -16.58
C ALA A 306 -15.94 17.04 -16.35
N GLU A 307 -15.52 16.88 -15.09
CA GLU A 307 -14.22 16.33 -14.71
C GLU A 307 -14.07 14.88 -15.17
N LYS A 308 -15.09 14.04 -15.00
CA LYS A 308 -15.10 12.67 -15.51
C LYS A 308 -14.85 12.62 -17.02
N ILE A 309 -15.56 13.45 -17.80
CA ILE A 309 -15.40 13.51 -19.26
C ILE A 309 -14.00 14.01 -19.63
N ALA A 310 -13.52 15.07 -18.99
CA ALA A 310 -12.18 15.61 -19.25
C ALA A 310 -11.08 14.58 -18.96
N TRP A 311 -11.22 13.77 -17.91
CA TRP A 311 -10.27 12.69 -17.64
C TRP A 311 -10.32 11.58 -18.68
N GLN A 312 -11.51 11.20 -19.16
CA GLN A 312 -11.65 10.20 -20.23
C GLN A 312 -11.06 10.69 -21.56
N GLU A 313 -11.22 11.97 -21.89
CA GLU A 313 -10.60 12.57 -23.08
C GLU A 313 -9.07 12.56 -22.98
N LEU A 314 -8.52 12.92 -21.81
CA LEU A 314 -7.07 12.87 -21.56
C LEU A 314 -6.53 11.44 -21.59
N GLU A 315 -7.23 10.48 -20.98
CA GLU A 315 -6.86 9.06 -21.03
C GLU A 315 -6.73 8.59 -22.48
N GLU A 316 -7.73 8.88 -23.31
CA GLU A 316 -7.76 8.47 -24.72
C GLU A 316 -6.65 9.11 -25.55
N GLU A 317 -6.30 10.38 -25.28
CA GLU A 317 -5.18 11.06 -25.93
C GLU A 317 -3.84 10.42 -25.53
N LEU A 318 -3.64 10.14 -24.24
CA LEU A 318 -2.39 9.57 -23.72
C LEU A 318 -2.19 8.12 -24.15
N LEU A 319 -3.25 7.31 -24.23
CA LEU A 319 -3.20 5.93 -24.73
C LEU A 319 -2.86 5.84 -26.24
N ARG A 320 -3.01 6.95 -26.99
CA ARG A 320 -2.65 7.02 -28.41
C ARG A 320 -1.23 7.54 -28.64
N CYS A 321 -0.58 8.10 -27.63
CA CYS A 321 0.83 8.42 -27.70
C CYS A 321 1.60 7.10 -27.82
N GLU A 322 2.41 6.94 -28.88
CA GLU A 322 3.28 5.77 -28.98
C GLU A 322 4.20 5.71 -27.75
N PRO A 323 4.37 4.53 -27.12
CA PRO A 323 5.33 4.40 -26.03
C PRO A 323 6.72 4.76 -26.55
N PRO A 324 7.57 5.41 -25.76
CA PRO A 324 8.92 5.78 -26.20
C PRO A 324 9.64 4.52 -26.70
N HIS A 325 10.20 4.61 -27.91
CA HIS A 325 11.10 3.58 -28.42
C HIS A 325 12.26 3.40 -27.44
N ILE A 326 12.29 2.25 -26.76
CA ILE A 326 13.48 1.81 -26.04
C ILE A 326 14.50 1.42 -27.12
N GLU A 327 15.38 2.35 -27.50
CA GLU A 327 16.58 2.00 -28.26
C GLU A 327 17.44 1.11 -27.36
N ASN A 328 17.45 -0.19 -27.66
CA ASN A 328 18.42 -1.13 -27.09
C ASN A 328 19.83 -0.70 -27.51
N ASN A 329 20.58 -0.11 -26.60
CA ASN A 329 22.04 0.06 -26.72
C ASN A 329 22.77 -0.95 -25.85
#